data_AF-A0A528TMW8-F1
#
_entry.id   AF-A0A528TMW8-F1
#
_cell.length_a   1.000
_cell.length_b   1.000
_cell.length_c   1.000
_cell.angle_alpha   90.00
_cell.angle_beta   90.00
_cell.angle_gamma   90.00
#
_symmetry.space_group_name_H-M   'P 1'
#
loop_
_entity.id
_entity.type
_entity.pdbx_description
1 polymer ?
#
loop_
_entity_poly.entity_id
_entity_poly.type
_entity_poly.pdbx_seq_one_letter_code
_entity_poly.pdbx_strand_id
1 'polypeptide(L)'
;MSEAGNSGPESLETGKAGAYRVLARKYRPSNFSELIGQEPMVRTLTNAFANGRIAQAWMLTGVRGVGKTTTARILARALNYKTAIVDQPSVDLSTPGEHCQAIMEGRHVDVIEMDAASHTGIDDIRDIIDRV
;
A
#
# COMPACT_ATOMS: atom_id res chain seq x y z
N MET A 1 -58.03 31.66 -18.64
CA MET A 1 -57.01 32.64 -19.09
C MET A 1 -56.05 32.81 -17.90
N SER A 2 -55.16 31.88 -17.56
CA SER A 2 -54.24 31.06 -18.37
C SER A 2 -53.23 31.92 -19.12
N GLU A 3 -52.00 32.00 -18.60
CA GLU A 3 -50.67 31.95 -19.28
C GLU A 3 -49.60 32.45 -18.29
N ALA A 4 -48.69 31.59 -17.81
CA ALA A 4 -47.38 31.24 -18.39
C ALA A 4 -46.26 32.10 -17.75
N GLY A 5 -45.15 31.59 -17.25
CA GLY A 5 -44.61 30.23 -17.24
C GLY A 5 -43.54 30.11 -16.14
N ASN A 6 -43.51 28.96 -15.48
CA ASN A 6 -42.45 28.60 -14.54
C ASN A 6 -41.33 27.95 -15.34
N SER A 7 -40.25 28.71 -15.60
CA SER A 7 -39.01 28.20 -16.20
C SER A 7 -38.41 27.10 -15.31
N GLY A 8 -38.04 25.99 -15.95
CA GLY A 8 -37.74 24.69 -15.33
C GLY A 8 -36.58 24.68 -14.32
N PRO A 9 -36.43 23.58 -13.58
CA PRO A 9 -35.37 23.46 -12.60
C PRO A 9 -34.03 23.33 -13.35
N GLU A 10 -33.12 24.26 -13.03
CA GLU A 10 -31.71 24.19 -13.38
C GLU A 10 -31.14 22.83 -12.94
N SER A 11 -30.43 22.23 -13.89
CA SER A 11 -29.68 20.99 -13.81
C SER A 11 -28.89 20.85 -12.52
N LEU A 12 -29.24 19.82 -11.74
CA LEU A 12 -28.48 19.36 -10.59
C LEU A 12 -27.09 18.90 -11.03
N GLU A 13 -26.08 19.72 -10.71
CA GLU A 13 -24.68 19.34 -10.70
C GLU A 13 -24.52 18.03 -9.90
N THR A 14 -24.19 16.94 -10.61
CA THR A 14 -23.87 15.65 -9.98
C THR A 14 -22.49 15.75 -9.35
N GLY A 15 -22.45 16.28 -8.12
CA GLY A 15 -21.29 16.22 -7.25
C GLY A 15 -20.84 14.77 -7.10
N LYS A 16 -19.59 14.50 -7.52
CA LYS A 16 -18.91 13.21 -7.49
C LYS A 16 -19.01 12.60 -6.08
N ALA A 17 -20.00 11.73 -5.87
CA ALA A 17 -20.18 11.02 -4.61
C ALA A 17 -18.96 10.12 -4.40
N GLY A 18 -18.01 10.56 -3.57
CA GLY A 18 -16.84 9.77 -3.21
C GLY A 18 -17.32 8.47 -2.59
N ALA A 19 -17.01 7.35 -3.26
CA ALA A 19 -17.37 6.01 -2.78
C ALA A 19 -16.97 5.86 -1.31
N TYR A 20 -17.93 5.47 -0.47
CA TYR A 20 -17.71 5.30 0.96
C TYR A 20 -16.52 4.36 1.20
N ARG A 21 -15.45 4.88 1.83
CA ARG A 21 -14.25 4.11 2.16
C ARG A 21 -14.20 3.87 3.66
N VAL A 22 -14.16 2.59 4.04
CA VAL A 22 -14.01 2.15 5.43
C VAL A 22 -12.75 2.80 6.05
N LEU A 23 -12.88 3.31 7.28
CA LEU A 23 -11.80 4.05 7.96
C LEU A 23 -10.49 3.26 8.05
N ALA A 24 -10.58 1.95 8.31
CA ALA A 24 -9.42 1.06 8.34
C ALA A 24 -8.63 1.02 7.01
N ARG A 25 -9.30 1.31 5.88
CA ARG A 25 -8.63 1.49 4.59
C ARG A 25 -8.16 2.92 4.37
N LYS A 26 -8.92 3.92 4.85
CA LYS A 26 -8.59 5.35 4.69
C LYS A 26 -7.33 5.73 5.47
N TYR A 27 -7.18 5.20 6.68
CA TYR A 27 -6.07 5.49 7.60
C TYR A 27 -5.04 4.35 7.65
N ARG A 28 -4.99 3.47 6.65
CA ARG A 28 -3.93 2.46 6.58
C ARG A 28 -2.59 3.20 6.37
N PRO A 29 -1.60 3.03 7.27
CA PRO A 29 -0.30 3.68 7.14
C PRO A 29 0.33 3.49 5.76
N SER A 30 0.95 4.55 5.27
CA SER A 30 1.61 4.61 3.97
C SER A 30 3.14 4.67 4.09
N ASN A 31 3.69 4.96 5.26
CA ASN A 31 5.14 5.00 5.51
C ASN A 31 5.44 4.50 6.93
N PHE A 32 6.74 4.32 7.23
CA PHE A 32 7.16 3.80 8.52
C PHE A 32 6.85 4.74 9.70
N SER A 33 6.87 6.07 9.49
CA SER A 33 6.54 7.06 10.53
C SER A 33 5.08 7.06 10.95
N GLU A 34 4.18 6.57 10.08
CA GLU A 34 2.75 6.44 10.38
C GLU A 34 2.40 5.13 11.14
N LEU A 35 3.38 4.25 11.37
CA LEU A 35 3.18 3.04 12.17
C LEU A 35 3.21 3.36 13.67
N ILE A 36 2.04 3.34 14.29
CA ILE A 36 1.88 3.64 15.72
C ILE A 36 2.29 2.41 16.57
N GLY A 37 3.19 2.60 17.54
CA GLY A 37 3.57 1.57 18.50
C GLY A 37 4.53 0.50 17.95
N GLN A 38 5.22 0.78 16.84
CA GLN A 38 6.18 -0.12 16.19
C GLN A 38 7.59 0.48 16.13
N GLU A 39 7.92 1.41 17.03
CA GLU A 39 9.15 2.20 17.00
C GLU A 39 10.43 1.34 17.01
N PRO A 40 10.54 0.24 17.79
CA PRO A 40 11.73 -0.62 17.76
C PRO A 40 11.95 -1.30 16.40
N MET A 41 10.86 -1.73 15.75
CA MET A 41 10.90 -2.34 14.42
C MET A 41 11.33 -1.32 13.38
N VAL A 42 10.69 -0.13 13.38
CA VAL A 42 11.03 0.97 12.46
C VAL A 42 12.50 1.34 12.60
N ARG A 43 13.01 1.51 13.82
CA ARG A 43 14.43 1.79 14.07
C ARG A 43 15.35 0.72 13.51
N THR A 44 15.01 -0.55 13.69
CA THR A 44 15.81 -1.68 13.19
C THR A 44 15.86 -1.69 11.67
N LEU A 45 14.71 -1.48 11.00
CA LEU A 45 14.63 -1.41 9.55
C LEU A 45 15.41 -0.20 9.01
N THR A 46 15.23 0.98 9.59
CA THR A 46 15.99 2.18 9.21
C THR A 46 17.50 1.93 9.27
N ASN A 47 17.99 1.31 10.33
CA ASN A 47 19.41 0.97 10.46
C ASN A 47 19.86 -0.07 9.43
N ALA A 48 19.03 -1.09 9.15
CA ALA A 48 19.35 -2.12 8.16
C ALA A 48 19.51 -1.52 6.75
N PHE A 49 18.58 -0.65 6.34
CA PHE A 49 18.67 0.05 5.06
C PHE A 49 19.87 0.98 5.00
N ALA A 50 20.12 1.79 6.04
CA ALA A 50 21.25 2.71 6.07
C ALA A 50 22.62 2.01 5.96
N ASN A 51 22.74 0.78 6.46
CA ASN A 51 23.97 -0.01 6.40
C ASN A 51 24.01 -0.98 5.20
N GLY A 52 23.00 -0.99 4.33
CA GLY A 52 22.89 -1.96 3.23
C GLY A 52 22.75 -3.42 3.69
N ARG A 53 22.35 -3.66 4.94
CA ARG A 53 22.21 -5.00 5.54
C ARG A 53 20.75 -5.48 5.46
N ILE A 54 20.23 -5.54 4.25
CA ILE A 54 18.84 -5.94 3.98
C ILE A 54 18.74 -7.47 4.06
N ALA A 55 17.83 -7.97 4.90
CA ALA A 55 17.57 -9.40 5.00
C ALA A 55 16.77 -9.88 3.79
N GLN A 56 17.00 -11.13 3.37
CA GLN A 56 16.30 -11.75 2.25
C GLN A 56 14.87 -12.17 2.58
N ALA A 57 14.56 -12.36 3.87
CA ALA A 57 13.25 -12.78 4.34
C ALA A 57 12.92 -12.10 5.67
N TRP A 58 11.63 -11.76 5.84
CA TRP A 58 11.09 -11.23 7.08
C TRP A 58 9.84 -11.99 7.49
N MET A 59 9.74 -12.28 8.78
CA MET A 59 8.57 -12.90 9.39
C MET A 59 7.89 -11.89 10.31
N LEU A 60 6.74 -11.39 9.89
CA LEU A 60 5.92 -10.45 10.66
C LEU A 60 4.86 -11.23 11.44
N THR A 61 4.89 -11.17 12.76
CA THR A 61 4.00 -11.93 13.65
C THR A 61 3.09 -11.02 14.47
N GLY A 62 2.07 -11.60 15.12
CA GLY A 62 1.13 -10.87 15.97
C GLY A 62 -0.34 -11.07 15.59
N VAL A 63 -1.25 -10.52 16.41
CA VAL A 63 -2.71 -10.72 16.26
C VAL A 63 -3.27 -10.04 15.00
N ARG A 64 -4.54 -10.31 14.67
CA ARG A 64 -5.22 -9.65 13.54
C ARG A 64 -5.26 -8.13 13.76
N GLY A 65 -5.00 -7.36 12.71
CA GLY A 65 -5.14 -5.90 12.74
C GLY A 65 -3.92 -5.10 13.20
N VAL A 66 -2.84 -5.74 13.71
CA VAL A 66 -1.62 -5.03 14.18
C VAL A 66 -0.76 -4.41 13.07
N GLY A 67 -1.16 -4.53 11.80
CA GLY A 67 -0.47 -3.90 10.68
C GLY A 67 0.48 -4.80 9.88
N LYS A 68 0.56 -6.11 10.13
CA LYS A 68 1.48 -7.04 9.42
C LYS A 68 1.53 -6.86 7.90
N THR A 69 0.40 -7.01 7.21
CA THR A 69 0.32 -6.85 5.74
C THR A 69 0.62 -5.42 5.31
N THR A 70 0.22 -4.42 6.12
CA THR A 70 0.53 -3.01 5.84
C THR A 70 2.04 -2.78 5.87
N THR A 71 2.74 -3.25 6.91
CA THR A 71 4.18 -3.15 7.04
C THR A 71 4.89 -3.86 5.89
N ALA A 72 4.42 -5.05 5.48
CA ALA A 72 4.97 -5.76 4.32
C ALA A 72 4.89 -4.92 3.03
N ARG A 73 3.75 -4.25 2.78
CA ARG A 73 3.62 -3.36 1.61
C ARG A 73 4.51 -2.11 1.71
N ILE A 74 4.64 -1.51 2.89
CA ILE A 74 5.55 -0.37 3.10
C ILE A 74 7.01 -0.80 2.85
N LEU A 75 7.38 -2.00 3.27
CA LEU A 75 8.70 -2.57 3.05
C LEU A 75 8.96 -2.88 1.56
N ALA A 76 7.98 -3.43 0.86
CA ALA A 76 8.06 -3.63 -0.59
C ALA A 76 8.26 -2.29 -1.34
N ARG A 77 7.59 -1.22 -0.90
CA ARG A 77 7.84 0.13 -1.43
C ARG A 77 9.24 0.62 -1.14
N ALA A 78 9.72 0.41 0.09
CA ALA A 78 11.05 0.82 0.49
C ALA A 78 12.13 0.14 -0.34
N LEU A 79 11.96 -1.14 -0.65
CA LEU A 79 12.89 -1.90 -1.51
C LEU A 79 12.87 -1.44 -2.96
N ASN A 80 11.68 -1.14 -3.51
CA ASN A 80 11.50 -0.72 -4.89
C ASN A 80 11.41 0.81 -5.03
N TYR A 81 12.05 1.55 -4.13
CA TYR A 81 11.89 3.00 -4.10
C TYR A 81 12.70 3.66 -5.21
N LYS A 82 12.00 4.40 -6.07
CA LYS A 82 12.59 5.10 -7.20
C LYS A 82 11.90 6.43 -7.46
N THR A 83 12.68 7.46 -7.71
CA THR A 83 12.28 8.82 -8.09
C THR A 83 13.27 9.35 -9.14
N ALA A 84 13.09 10.59 -9.60
CA ALA A 84 14.03 11.23 -10.52
C ALA A 84 15.46 11.42 -9.94
N ILE A 85 15.60 11.38 -8.61
CA ILE A 85 16.87 11.65 -7.89
C ILE A 85 17.37 10.49 -7.03
N VAL A 86 16.51 9.49 -6.75
CA VAL A 86 16.81 8.34 -5.91
C VAL A 86 16.45 7.08 -6.69
N ASP A 87 17.41 6.18 -6.88
CA ASP A 87 17.21 4.89 -7.55
C ASP A 87 17.85 3.77 -6.72
N GLN A 88 17.41 3.66 -5.47
CA GLN A 88 17.93 2.68 -4.51
C GLN A 88 16.92 2.45 -3.38
N PRO A 89 16.99 1.30 -2.68
CA PRO A 89 16.17 1.04 -1.51
C PRO A 89 16.26 2.16 -0.46
N SER A 90 15.11 2.64 0.03
CA SER A 90 15.02 3.74 1.00
C SER A 90 13.84 3.59 1.95
N VAL A 91 14.06 3.90 3.22
CA VAL A 91 12.97 4.01 4.22
C VAL A 91 12.34 5.40 4.26
N ASP A 92 12.98 6.40 3.65
CA ASP A 92 12.38 7.72 3.45
C ASP A 92 11.44 7.65 2.24
N LEU A 93 10.15 7.56 2.57
CA LEU A 93 9.04 7.48 1.63
C LEU A 93 8.16 8.74 1.70
N SER A 94 8.73 9.86 2.13
CA SER A 94 8.04 11.15 2.28
C SER A 94 7.46 11.65 0.95
N THR A 95 8.12 11.33 -0.15
CA THR A 95 7.67 11.62 -1.52
C THR A 95 7.16 10.34 -2.20
N PRO A 96 6.12 10.42 -3.04
CA PRO A 96 5.71 9.28 -3.85
C PRO A 96 6.77 8.96 -4.92
N GLY A 97 7.25 7.72 -4.93
CA GLY A 97 8.10 7.17 -5.99
C GLY A 97 7.29 6.54 -7.14
N GLU A 98 7.98 6.22 -8.23
CA GLU A 98 7.42 5.63 -9.46
C GLU A 98 6.56 4.39 -9.16
N HIS A 99 7.08 3.48 -8.34
CA HIS A 99 6.45 2.20 -8.02
C HIS A 99 5.47 2.28 -6.84
N CYS A 100 5.46 3.38 -6.08
CA CYS A 100 4.77 3.46 -4.79
C CYS A 100 3.27 3.20 -4.89
N GLN A 101 2.60 3.83 -5.86
CA GLN A 101 1.16 3.71 -6.01
C GLN A 101 0.75 2.28 -6.40
N ALA A 102 1.42 1.69 -7.39
CA ALA A 102 1.13 0.33 -7.85
C ALA A 102 1.30 -0.70 -6.73
N ILE A 103 2.34 -0.56 -5.88
CA ILE A 103 2.56 -1.46 -4.74
C ILE A 103 1.47 -1.28 -3.67
N MET A 104 1.10 -0.04 -3.32
CA MET A 104 0.03 0.19 -2.34
C MET A 104 -1.31 -0.41 -2.80
N GLU A 105 -1.59 -0.34 -4.09
CA GLU A 105 -2.79 -0.86 -4.73
C GLU A 105 -2.71 -2.38 -5.03
N GLY A 106 -1.56 -3.02 -4.81
CA GLY A 106 -1.36 -4.46 -5.02
C GLY A 106 -1.38 -4.87 -6.50
N ARG A 107 -0.95 -3.98 -7.40
CA ARG A 107 -0.90 -4.22 -8.86
C ARG A 107 0.50 -4.07 -9.46
N HIS A 108 1.53 -4.09 -8.62
CA HIS A 108 2.91 -3.97 -9.07
C HIS A 108 3.40 -5.30 -9.63
N VAL A 109 4.09 -5.27 -10.78
CA VAL A 109 4.53 -6.49 -11.48
C VAL A 109 5.56 -7.29 -10.68
N ASP A 110 6.48 -6.61 -9.99
CA ASP A 110 7.52 -7.24 -9.18
C ASP A 110 7.12 -7.49 -7.72
N VAL A 111 5.86 -7.24 -7.35
CA VAL A 111 5.36 -7.48 -5.98
C VAL A 111 4.14 -8.36 -6.00
N ILE A 112 4.34 -9.62 -5.66
CA ILE A 112 3.30 -10.65 -5.65
C ILE A 112 2.75 -10.78 -4.21
N GLU A 113 1.48 -10.45 -4.02
CA GLU A 113 0.78 -10.65 -2.75
C GLU A 113 -0.07 -11.93 -2.84
N MET A 114 0.31 -12.95 -2.07
CA MET A 114 -0.44 -14.20 -1.96
C MET A 114 -1.10 -14.31 -0.58
N ASP A 115 -2.40 -14.59 -0.57
CA ASP A 115 -3.12 -14.98 0.64
C ASP A 115 -3.08 -16.50 0.81
N ALA A 116 -2.20 -16.97 1.69
CA ALA A 116 -2.05 -18.38 2.01
C ALA A 116 -3.29 -19.01 2.67
N ALA A 117 -4.20 -18.21 3.25
CA ALA A 117 -5.46 -18.75 3.77
C ALA A 117 -6.43 -19.14 2.65
N SER A 118 -6.30 -18.49 1.49
CA SER A 118 -7.12 -18.73 0.30
C SER A 118 -6.42 -19.65 -0.72
N HIS A 119 -5.08 -19.71 -0.69
CA HIS A 119 -4.24 -20.53 -1.57
C HIS A 119 -3.46 -21.53 -0.71
N THR A 120 -4.09 -22.65 -0.41
CA THR A 120 -3.56 -23.70 0.49
C THR A 120 -2.87 -24.83 -0.26
N GLY A 121 -2.92 -24.83 -1.60
CA GLY A 121 -2.32 -25.87 -2.43
C GLY A 121 -0.79 -25.74 -2.50
N ILE A 122 -0.12 -26.89 -2.58
CA ILE A 122 1.33 -26.91 -2.85
C ILE A 122 1.62 -26.37 -4.26
N ASP A 123 0.69 -26.60 -5.20
CA ASP A 123 0.84 -26.16 -6.59
C ASP A 123 0.78 -24.64 -6.73
N ASP A 124 -0.03 -23.94 -5.91
CA ASP A 124 -0.06 -22.47 -5.86
C ASP A 124 1.31 -21.88 -5.52
N ILE A 125 2.07 -22.56 -4.63
CA ILE A 125 3.41 -22.12 -4.23
C ILE A 125 4.44 -22.43 -5.33
N ARG A 126 4.32 -23.58 -6.00
CA ARG A 126 5.23 -23.97 -7.09
C ARG A 126 5.15 -22.99 -8.26
N ASP A 127 3.94 -22.64 -8.67
CA ASP A 127 3.70 -21.69 -9.75
C ASP A 127 4.32 -20.31 -9.48
N ILE A 128 4.48 -19.92 -8.21
CA ILE A 128 5.14 -18.66 -7.83
C ILE A 128 6.65 -18.78 -7.95
N ILE A 129 7.24 -19.89 -7.51
CA ILE A 129 8.68 -20.14 -7.60
C ILE A 129 9.11 -20.14 -9.07
N ASP A 130 8.31 -20.71 -9.96
CA ASP A 130 8.62 -20.80 -11.38
C ASP A 130 8.47 -19.46 -12.15
N ARG A 131 7.81 -18.46 -11.55
CA ARG A 131 7.61 -17.12 -12.14
C ARG A 131 8.70 -16.11 -11.79
N VAL A 132 9.67 -16.48 -10.94
CA VAL A 132 10.81 -15.65 -10.51
C VAL A 132 12.05 -15.94 -11.36
#